data_AF-A0A512MCG7-F1
#
_entry.id   AF-A0A512MCG7-F1
#
_cell.length_a   1.000
_cell.length_b   1.000
_cell.length_c   1.000
_cell.angle_alpha   90.00
_cell.angle_beta   90.00
_cell.angle_gamma   90.00
#
_symmetry.space_group_name_H-M   'P 1'
#
loop_
_entity.id
_entity.type
_entity.pdbx_description
1 polymer ?
#
loop_
_entity_poly.entity_id
_entity_poly.type
_entity_poly.pdbx_seq_one_letter_code
_entity_poly.pdbx_strand_id
1 'polypeptide(L)' 'MPTPITNWKKEIAKFLCGGEAFHAVTHAYLLVSGTQLTVLGITTTPTLNTFSVITASLLAIALGIYAWRPSKH' A
#
# COMPACT_ATOMS: atom_id res chain seq x y z
N MET A 1 -30.12 -13.41 -13.30
CA MET A 1 -29.34 -12.23 -12.86
C MET A 1 -28.11 -12.14 -13.75
N PRO A 2 -27.82 -11.01 -14.40
CA PRO A 2 -26.54 -10.81 -15.05
C PRO A 2 -25.46 -10.70 -13.96
N THR A 3 -24.37 -11.45 -14.09
CA THR A 3 -23.18 -11.27 -13.26
C THR A 3 -22.60 -9.89 -13.49
N PRO A 4 -22.22 -9.13 -12.44
CA PRO A 4 -21.47 -7.90 -12.65
C PRO A 4 -20.15 -8.28 -13.30
N ILE A 5 -19.85 -7.74 -14.48
CA ILE A 5 -18.50 -7.78 -15.04
C ILE A 5 -17.65 -6.90 -14.12
N THR A 6 -17.08 -7.50 -13.08
CA THR A 6 -16.15 -6.79 -12.20
C THR A 6 -14.97 -6.37 -13.06
N ASN A 7 -14.60 -5.09 -12.98
CA ASN A 7 -13.36 -4.65 -13.61
C ASN A 7 -12.21 -5.24 -12.78
N TRP A 8 -11.77 -6.44 -13.14
CA TRP A 8 -10.77 -7.21 -12.42
C TRP A 8 -9.50 -6.40 -12.14
N LYS A 9 -9.10 -5.54 -13.08
CA LYS A 9 -7.95 -4.64 -12.91
C LYS A 9 -8.17 -3.64 -11.75
N LYS A 10 -9.38 -3.12 -11.58
CA LYS A 10 -9.72 -2.24 -10.45
C LYS A 10 -9.76 -2.99 -9.12
N GLU A 11 -10.26 -4.22 -9.08
CA GLU A 11 -10.25 -5.01 -7.83
C GLU A 11 -8.83 -5.37 -7.38
N ILE A 12 -7.95 -5.75 -8.31
CA ILE A 12 -6.51 -5.90 -8.03
C ILE A 12 -5.93 -4.58 -7.49
N ALA A 13 -6.24 -3.45 -8.13
CA ALA A 13 -5.73 -2.16 -7.68
C ALA A 13 -6.21 -1.78 -6.28
N LYS A 14 -7.45 -2.10 -5.89
CA LYS A 14 -7.95 -1.90 -4.51
C LYS A 14 -7.18 -2.76 -3.52
N PHE A 15 -6.96 -4.03 -3.84
CA PHE A 15 -6.21 -4.95 -2.98
C PHE A 15 -4.78 -4.45 -2.76
N LEU A 16 -4.07 -4.11 -3.84
CA LEU A 16 -2.72 -3.56 -3.77
C LEU A 16 -2.69 -2.21 -3.04
N CYS A 17 -3.67 -1.34 -3.26
CA CYS A 17 -3.81 -0.08 -2.52
C CYS A 17 -3.89 -0.33 -1.01
N GLY A 18 -4.66 -1.34 -0.57
CA GLY A 18 -4.76 -1.73 0.83
C GLY A 18 -3.43 -2.28 1.38
N GLY A 19 -2.73 -3.11 0.61
CA GLY A 19 -1.41 -3.64 0.97
C GLY A 19 -0.36 -2.53 1.16
N GLU A 20 -0.29 -1.58 0.23
CA GLU A 20 0.64 -0.46 0.32
C GLU A 20 0.28 0.50 1.47
N ALA A 21 -1.01 0.74 1.72
CA ALA A 21 -1.43 1.50 2.89
C ALA A 21 -1.01 0.82 4.20
N PHE A 22 -1.16 -0.51 4.30
CA PHE A 22 -0.68 -1.28 5.45
C PHE A 22 0.84 -1.20 5.61
N HIS A 23 1.61 -1.33 4.53
CA HIS A 23 3.07 -1.17 4.58
C HIS A 23 3.47 0.24 5.06
N ALA A 24 2.83 1.29 4.53
CA ALA A 24 3.09 2.66 4.93
C ALA A 24 2.85 2.86 6.43
N VAL A 25 1.70 2.41 6.94
CA VAL A 25 1.35 2.53 8.36
C VAL A 25 2.28 1.69 9.25
N THR A 26 2.61 0.46 8.82
CA THR A 26 3.52 -0.42 9.57
C THR A 26 4.90 0.22 9.72
N HIS A 27 5.50 0.70 8.64
CA HIS A 27 6.81 1.35 8.71
C HIS A 27 6.76 2.70 9.41
N ALA A 28 5.65 3.44 9.33
CA ALA A 28 5.48 4.67 10.09
C ALA A 28 5.44 4.38 11.59
N TYR A 29 4.72 3.33 12.01
CA TYR A 29 4.72 2.87 13.39
C TYR A 29 6.14 2.49 13.84
N LEU A 30 6.84 1.63 13.09
CA LEU A 30 8.22 1.21 13.42
C LEU A 30 9.18 2.40 13.52
N LEU A 31 9.02 3.41 12.65
CA LEU A 31 9.80 4.63 12.68
C LEU A 31 9.54 5.46 13.95
N VAL A 32 8.28 5.67 14.30
CA VAL A 32 7.87 6.53 15.42
C VAL A 32 8.10 5.84 16.77
N SER A 33 7.86 4.53 16.85
CA SER A 33 8.04 3.76 18.09
C SER A 33 9.49 3.38 18.37
N GLY A 34 10.37 3.43 17.35
CA GLY A 34 11.73 2.90 17.42
C GLY A 34 11.79 1.36 17.49
N THR A 35 10.67 0.67 17.24
CA THR A 35 10.64 -0.80 17.21
C THR A 35 11.46 -1.33 16.03
N GLN A 36 12.38 -2.25 16.31
CA GLN A 36 13.14 -2.95 15.28
C GLN A 36 12.41 -4.22 14.86
N LEU A 37 12.17 -4.36 13.56
CA LEU A 37 11.62 -5.55 12.94
C LEU A 37 12.67 -6.15 12.00
N THR A 38 12.96 -7.45 12.16
CA THR A 38 13.82 -8.21 11.25
C THR A 38 13.00 -9.16 10.41
N VAL A 39 13.11 -9.06 9.09
CA VAL A 39 12.42 -9.93 8.13
C VAL A 39 13.46 -10.51 7.18
N LEU A 40 13.52 -11.84 7.06
CA LEU A 40 14.47 -12.54 6.19
C LEU A 40 15.94 -12.11 6.42
N GLY A 41 16.29 -11.82 7.68
CA GLY A 41 17.64 -11.37 8.07
C GLY A 41 17.92 -9.87 7.86
N ILE A 42 16.97 -9.10 7.33
CA ILE A 42 17.10 -7.64 7.17
C ILE A 42 16.39 -6.95 8.33
N THR A 43 17.14 -6.21 9.14
CA THR A 43 16.60 -5.40 10.22
C THR A 43 16.24 -4.01 9.71
N THR A 44 15.02 -3.60 10.00
CA THR A 44 14.52 -2.25 9.70
C THR A 44 15.33 -1.20 10.47
N THR A 45 15.75 -0.17 9.74
CA THR A 45 16.44 1.02 10.29
C THR A 45 15.54 2.24 10.10
N PRO A 46 15.77 3.35 10.84
CA PRO A 46 15.00 4.59 10.63
C PRO A 46 15.02 5.07 9.18
N THR A 47 16.16 4.95 8.50
CA THR A 47 16.31 5.28 7.07
C THR A 47 15.43 4.39 6.20
N LEU A 48 15.51 3.06 6.37
CA LEU A 48 14.70 2.11 5.60
C LEU A 48 13.20 2.31 5.85
N ASN A 49 12.79 2.51 7.11
CA ASN A 49 11.40 2.79 7.45
C ASN A 49 10.90 4.07 6.79
N THR A 50 11.69 5.15 6.80
CA THR A 50 11.32 6.41 6.14
C THR A 50 11.11 6.23 4.64
N PHE A 51 12.03 5.54 3.96
CA PHE A 51 11.88 5.23 2.53
C PHE A 51 10.65 4.39 2.24
N SER A 52 10.38 3.36 3.06
CA SER A 52 9.19 2.52 2.91
C SER A 52 7.90 3.32 3.11
N VAL A 53 7.82 4.20 4.11
CA VAL A 53 6.64 5.05 4.36
C VAL A 53 6.35 5.92 3.14
N ILE A 54 7.35 6.63 2.62
CA ILE A 54 7.18 7.52 1.46
C ILE A 54 6.73 6.73 0.24
N THR A 55 7.45 5.65 -0.08
CA THR A 55 7.22 4.86 -1.30
C THR A 55 5.84 4.20 -1.27
N ALA A 56 5.50 3.52 -0.17
CA ALA A 56 4.22 2.83 -0.04
C ALA A 56 3.04 3.83 0.01
N SER A 57 3.21 5.01 0.62
CA SER A 57 2.18 6.06 0.59
C SER A 57 1.90 6.58 -0.82
N LEU A 58 2.95 6.84 -1.60
CA LEU A 58 2.80 7.30 -2.99
C LEU A 58 2.11 6.24 -3.86
N LEU A 59 2.49 4.96 -3.71
CA LEU A 59 1.85 3.85 -4.41
C LEU A 59 0.39 3.67 -4.00
N ALA A 60 0.09 3.72 -2.70
CA ALA A 60 -1.28 3.64 -2.19
C ALA A 60 -2.16 4.76 -2.75
N ILE A 61 -1.65 6.00 -2.78
CA ILE A 61 -2.38 7.15 -3.36
C ILE A 61 -2.63 6.93 -4.86
N ALA A 62 -1.59 6.57 -5.62
CA ALA A 62 -1.72 6.36 -7.06
C ALA A 62 -2.70 5.22 -7.40
N LEU A 63 -2.59 4.09 -6.70
CA LEU A 63 -3.50 2.95 -6.86
C LEU A 63 -4.92 3.29 -6.42
N GLY A 64 -5.09 4.03 -5.33
CA GLY A 64 -6.39 4.51 -4.86
C GLY A 64 -7.08 5.42 -5.88
N ILE A 65 -6.34 6.39 -6.44
CA ILE A 65 -6.85 7.25 -7.52
C ILE A 65 -7.31 6.39 -8.69
N TYR A 66 -6.51 5.43 -9.15
CA TYR A 66 -6.87 4.56 -10.27
C TYR A 66 -8.07 3.65 -9.97
N ALA A 67 -8.08 2.99 -8.81
CA ALA A 67 -9.06 1.98 -8.42
C ALA A 67 -10.47 2.57 -8.28
N TRP A 68 -10.59 3.78 -7.74
CA TRP A 68 -11.87 4.46 -7.52
C TRP A 68 -12.22 5.51 -8.58
N ARG A 69 -11.35 5.76 -9.57
CA ARG A 69 -11.70 6.62 -10.70
C ARG A 69 -12.95 6.07 -11.41
N PRO A 70 -13.99 6.89 -11.66
CA PRO A 70 -15.14 6.46 -12.46
C PRO A 70 -14.69 5.96 -13.83
N SER A 71 -15.28 4.85 -14.30
CA SER A 71 -15.07 4.46 -15.70
C SER A 71 -15.75 5.51 -16.56
N LYS A 72 -15.04 6.09 -17.54
CA LYS A 72 -15.72 6.82 -18.61
C LYS A 72 -16.47 5.78 -19.43
N HIS A 73 -17.81 5.88 -19.42
CA HIS A 73 -18.68 5.15 -20.32
C HIS A 73 -18.43 5.58 -21.76
#